data_AF-A0A9P6KL47-F1
#
_entry.id   AF-A0A9P6KL47-F1
#
_cell.length_a   1.000
_cell.length_b   1.000
_cell.length_c   1.000
_cell.angle_alpha   90.00
_cell.angle_beta   90.00
_cell.angle_gamma   90.00
#
_symmetry.space_group_name_H-M   'P 1'
#
loop_
_entity.id
_entity.type
_entity.pdbx_description
1 polymer ?
#
loop_
_entity_poly.entity_id
_entity_poly.type
_entity_poly.pdbx_seq_one_letter_code
_entity_poly.pdbx_strand_id
1 'polypeptide(L)'
;MDSAQAKRVSKACDACKLRKVKCNGQERCQQCSHLGLRCVYSVSNKTRSQGKRGRIITEYKNKTSTKSITSPPILPAIAGQVALPQWGTNLRVVDSSPIEPGFQYDQSFFLDLIHDYMEGVYPVQPVITEAELREYIASMDVDQELRTFVCAFGACTLNLTRAGDNRTDEVLHDIEALTNYAISTLKPVYKTFRSSVIRAMSSMFIHNCLMTMSASDAAFHYIRDAITAVQLLRIDNADTMVQLSPPERSRRQRLYWQSYIHERFVAILDYRAAILPPLNALPEADPNIPLQVHDGFIQIIKLFRLLDPEFVQNWLGSQGNVTSTWIEEKTRELDGDEEGIAREMANLSTMQRADLAITREWLRTLIWRMAMGKSLLSSKSSKECLSLLFPVRLSQNLRQQVTSMSRHDIEVHGSSIVQKLFEITDTISDVLIHVPAVTLEETSLRIDDFLFILDFVLQFPTLDATRRGILLEKLERLQSLFPEVVSNASSPNLPIELQSPTTDPWYQVAQSKIGPDAEVDPAGLQDLAPLPYMGHSQHHPNAHQHAATWNHISRRLSMAQFPVS
;
A
#
# COMPACT_ATOMS: atom_id res chain seq x y z
N MET A 1 15.05 -17.16 69.15
CA MET A 1 15.50 -16.71 67.81
C MET A 1 14.26 -16.53 66.96
N ASP A 2 13.67 -15.33 66.97
CA ASP A 2 12.49 -15.01 66.18
C ASP A 2 12.90 -14.36 64.86
N SER A 3 12.62 -15.06 63.76
CA SER A 3 12.83 -14.60 62.39
C SER A 3 11.66 -13.68 61.98
N ALA A 4 11.88 -12.36 62.04
CA ALA A 4 10.94 -11.37 61.53
C ALA A 4 10.69 -11.57 60.03
N GLN A 5 9.42 -11.77 59.65
CA GLN A 5 8.95 -11.83 58.26
C GLN A 5 9.41 -10.60 57.47
N ALA A 6 10.18 -10.83 56.40
CA ALA A 6 10.64 -9.77 55.50
C ALA A 6 9.47 -9.20 54.68
N LYS A 7 9.12 -7.93 54.94
CA LYS A 7 8.15 -7.17 54.12
C LYS A 7 8.61 -7.15 52.65
N ARG A 8 7.71 -7.55 51.74
CA ARG A 8 7.95 -7.54 50.29
C ARG A 8 8.06 -6.10 49.80
N VAL A 9 9.25 -5.69 49.37
CA VAL A 9 9.53 -4.32 48.91
C VAL A 9 8.90 -4.10 47.53
N SER A 10 7.95 -3.16 47.43
CA SER A 10 7.22 -2.87 46.18
C SER A 10 8.01 -2.00 45.20
N LYS A 11 9.05 -1.29 45.65
CA LYS A 11 9.85 -0.37 44.83
C LYS A 11 11.29 -0.24 45.33
N ALA A 12 12.25 -0.38 44.42
CA ALA A 12 13.65 -0.07 44.69
C ALA A 12 13.93 1.45 44.61
N CYS A 13 14.89 1.95 45.40
CA CYS A 13 15.35 3.33 45.29
C CYS A 13 16.03 3.59 43.94
N ASP A 14 16.16 4.86 43.55
CA ASP A 14 16.65 5.24 42.22
C ASP A 14 18.08 4.77 41.97
N ALA A 15 18.95 4.85 42.99
CA ALA A 15 20.33 4.38 42.91
C ALA A 15 20.44 2.85 42.76
N CYS A 16 19.64 2.08 43.51
CA CYS A 16 19.60 0.62 43.37
C CYS A 16 18.99 0.19 42.04
N LYS A 17 17.97 0.92 41.56
CA LYS A 17 17.32 0.68 40.27
C LYS A 17 18.28 0.92 39.11
N LEU A 18 19.01 2.04 39.11
CA LEU A 18 20.01 2.36 38.09
C LEU A 18 21.12 1.31 38.05
N ARG A 19 21.57 0.87 39.23
CA ARG A 19 22.63 -0.14 39.37
C ARG A 19 22.15 -1.59 39.25
N LYS A 20 20.85 -1.81 39.06
CA LYS A 20 20.21 -3.15 38.96
C LYS A 20 20.55 -4.10 40.11
N VAL A 21 20.61 -3.58 41.34
CA VAL A 21 20.88 -4.37 42.57
C VAL A 21 19.67 -4.41 43.50
N LYS A 22 19.58 -5.44 44.35
CA LYS A 22 18.45 -5.64 45.26
C LYS A 22 18.39 -4.52 46.31
N CYS A 23 17.23 -3.89 46.45
CA CYS A 23 16.97 -2.83 47.42
C CYS A 23 16.11 -3.40 48.56
N ASN A 24 16.48 -3.09 49.82
CA ASN A 24 15.72 -3.54 50.99
C ASN A 24 14.57 -2.59 51.38
N GLY A 25 14.34 -1.51 50.63
CA GLY A 25 13.17 -0.64 50.79
C GLY A 25 13.15 0.26 52.02
N GLN A 26 14.22 0.29 52.83
CA GLN A 26 14.34 1.20 53.97
C GLN A 26 14.54 2.65 53.52
N GLU A 27 14.23 3.61 54.39
CA GLU A 27 14.38 5.06 54.14
C GLU A 27 15.79 5.39 53.60
N ARG A 28 16.82 4.80 54.22
CA ARG A 28 18.16 4.70 53.65
C ARG A 28 18.53 3.22 53.49
N CYS A 29 18.46 2.71 52.27
CA CYS A 29 18.67 1.28 52.02
C CYS A 29 20.11 0.86 52.34
N GLN A 30 20.31 -0.39 52.78
CA GLN A 30 21.63 -0.90 53.19
C GLN A 30 22.69 -0.73 52.10
N GLN A 31 22.31 -0.97 50.83
CA GLN A 31 23.22 -0.85 49.69
C GLN A 31 23.67 0.59 49.42
N CYS A 32 22.78 1.57 49.65
CA CYS A 32 23.14 2.98 49.55
C CYS A 32 23.94 3.44 50.78
N SER A 33 23.61 2.93 51.97
CA SER A 33 24.32 3.26 53.21
C SER A 33 25.78 2.82 53.17
N HIS A 34 26.03 1.55 52.80
CA HIS A 34 27.38 0.98 52.75
C HIS A 34 28.29 1.68 51.73
N LEU A 35 27.72 2.22 50.65
CA LEU A 35 28.46 2.87 49.57
C LEU A 35 28.45 4.40 49.66
N GLY A 36 27.91 4.98 50.73
CA GLY A 36 27.81 6.43 50.88
C GLY A 36 26.93 7.12 49.85
N LEU A 37 26.05 6.39 49.17
CA LEU A 37 25.19 6.92 48.10
C LEU A 37 23.92 7.58 48.65
N ARG A 38 23.43 8.61 47.95
CA ARG A 38 22.15 9.24 48.26
C ARG A 38 21.00 8.29 47.89
N CYS A 39 20.24 7.86 48.89
CA CYS A 39 19.08 6.98 48.71
C CYS A 39 17.82 7.83 48.52
N VAL A 40 17.27 7.84 47.30
CA VAL A 40 16.05 8.61 46.97
C VAL A 40 15.05 7.68 46.30
N TYR A 41 13.78 7.82 46.68
CA TYR A 41 12.66 7.15 46.03
C TYR A 41 11.82 8.20 45.30
N SER A 42 12.21 8.58 44.09
CA SER A 42 11.46 9.58 43.32
C SER A 42 10.04 9.08 42.99
N VAL A 43 9.01 9.86 43.32
CA VAL A 43 7.64 9.59 42.89
C VAL A 43 7.61 9.83 41.38
N SER A 44 7.22 8.83 40.59
CA SER A 44 7.28 8.95 39.13
C SER A 44 6.10 9.81 38.66
N ASN A 45 6.29 11.13 38.59
CA ASN A 45 5.37 12.04 37.93
C ASN A 45 5.59 11.94 36.42
N LYS A 46 5.21 10.80 35.82
CA LYS A 46 4.90 10.75 34.40
C LYS A 46 3.40 10.98 34.28
N THR A 47 3.01 12.25 34.13
CA THR A 47 1.76 12.63 33.49
C THR A 47 1.79 12.06 32.06
N ARG A 48 1.31 10.83 31.88
CA ARG A 48 0.83 10.37 30.58
C ARG A 48 -0.35 11.28 30.25
N SER A 49 -0.17 12.22 29.31
CA SER A 49 -1.30 12.83 28.63
C SER A 49 -2.03 11.70 27.89
N GLN A 50 -3.05 11.14 28.52
CA GLN A 50 -4.01 10.28 27.84
C GLN A 50 -4.71 11.15 26.80
N GLY A 51 -4.24 11.06 25.54
CA GLY A 51 -4.96 11.59 24.40
C GLY A 51 -6.40 11.06 24.40
N LYS A 52 -7.34 11.91 23.96
CA LYS A 52 -8.82 11.75 23.94
C LYS A 52 -9.37 10.36 23.55
N ARG A 53 -8.58 9.46 22.95
CA ARG A 53 -8.93 8.06 22.62
C ARG A 53 -9.18 7.16 23.85
N GLY A 54 -8.49 7.40 24.97
CA GLY A 54 -8.65 6.60 26.20
C GLY A 54 -9.99 6.82 26.90
N ARG A 55 -10.54 8.04 26.82
CA ARG A 55 -11.82 8.41 27.43
C ARG A 55 -12.99 7.74 26.73
N ILE A 56 -12.97 7.71 25.39
CA ILE A 56 -14.00 7.09 24.55
C ILE A 56 -14.03 5.55 24.74
N ILE A 57 -12.86 4.90 24.84
CA ILE A 57 -12.77 3.45 25.11
C ILE A 57 -13.25 3.12 26.54
N THR A 58 -12.98 3.99 27.51
CA THR A 58 -13.44 3.82 28.89
C THR A 58 -14.95 4.03 29.00
N GLU A 59 -15.50 4.98 28.25
CA GLU A 59 -16.94 5.27 28.18
C GLU A 59 -17.71 4.15 27.48
N TYR A 60 -17.14 3.54 26.43
CA TYR A 60 -17.71 2.37 25.77
C TYR A 60 -17.68 1.11 26.66
N LYS A 61 -16.57 0.86 27.38
CA LYS A 61 -16.46 -0.23 28.36
C LYS A 61 -17.42 -0.08 29.53
N ASN A 62 -17.67 1.15 29.97
CA ASN A 62 -18.65 1.42 31.03
C ASN A 62 -20.10 1.25 30.54
N LYS A 63 -20.39 1.56 29.26
CA LYS A 63 -21.71 1.37 28.64
C LYS A 63 -22.05 -0.09 28.31
N THR A 64 -21.05 -0.97 28.19
CA THR A 64 -21.23 -2.38 27.78
C THR A 64 -20.98 -3.40 28.90
N SER A 65 -20.82 -2.94 30.15
CA SER A 65 -20.56 -3.82 31.29
C SER A 65 -21.85 -4.37 31.90
N THR A 66 -22.25 -5.57 31.48
CA THR A 66 -23.06 -6.49 32.30
C THR A 66 -22.39 -7.85 32.40
N LYS A 67 -21.81 -8.10 33.59
CA LYS A 67 -21.52 -9.38 34.28
C LYS A 67 -20.74 -10.50 33.56
N SER A 68 -19.44 -10.54 33.89
CA SER A 68 -18.62 -11.69 34.35
C SER A 68 -18.85 -13.09 33.76
N ILE A 69 -17.90 -13.56 32.94
CA ILE A 69 -17.39 -14.94 33.02
C ILE A 69 -15.84 -14.89 33.00
N THR A 70 -15.25 -15.46 34.04
CA THR A 70 -13.82 -15.58 34.32
C THR A 70 -13.08 -16.46 33.29
N SER A 71 -12.00 -15.95 32.69
CA SER A 71 -11.01 -16.75 31.96
C SER A 71 -9.87 -17.15 32.89
N PRO A 72 -9.42 -18.43 32.93
CA PRO A 72 -8.22 -18.82 33.66
C PRO A 72 -6.93 -18.63 32.82
N PRO A 73 -5.76 -18.56 33.47
CA PRO A 73 -4.50 -18.10 32.87
C PRO A 73 -3.67 -19.22 32.20
N ILE A 74 -2.76 -18.78 31.34
CA ILE A 74 -1.66 -19.52 30.69
C ILE A 74 -0.76 -20.22 31.73
N LEU A 75 -0.50 -21.53 31.59
CA LEU A 75 0.70 -22.27 32.06
C LEU A 75 0.73 -23.73 31.48
N PRO A 76 1.86 -24.48 31.57
CA PRO A 76 2.52 -25.17 30.43
C PRO A 76 2.29 -26.69 30.30
N ALA A 77 2.84 -27.26 29.22
CA ALA A 77 2.72 -28.64 28.75
C ALA A 77 3.14 -29.74 29.76
N ILE A 78 2.27 -30.73 29.97
CA ILE A 78 2.60 -32.13 30.31
C ILE A 78 1.61 -33.08 29.62
N ALA A 79 2.14 -34.23 29.21
CA ALA A 79 1.54 -35.35 28.49
C ALA A 79 0.31 -35.99 29.15
N GLY A 80 -0.58 -36.54 28.31
CA GLY A 80 -1.68 -37.42 28.75
C GLY A 80 -2.73 -37.71 27.67
N GLN A 81 -2.44 -38.69 26.82
CA GLN A 81 -3.36 -39.67 26.19
C GLN A 81 -4.76 -39.22 25.74
N VAL A 82 -4.97 -39.13 24.42
CA VAL A 82 -6.16 -39.70 23.75
C VAL A 82 -5.80 -40.20 22.34
N ALA A 83 -6.02 -41.51 22.14
CA ALA A 83 -6.23 -42.30 20.92
C ALA A 83 -5.38 -42.08 19.64
N LEU A 84 -4.44 -43.00 19.43
CA LEU A 84 -3.90 -43.36 18.11
C LEU A 84 -4.90 -44.26 17.36
N PRO A 85 -4.99 -44.16 16.02
CA PRO A 85 -5.16 -45.33 15.17
C PRO A 85 -3.81 -45.70 14.55
N GLN A 86 -3.24 -46.82 15.01
CA GLN A 86 -2.30 -47.66 14.27
C GLN A 86 -3.07 -48.93 13.86
N TRP A 87 -2.90 -49.64 12.76
CA TRP A 87 -1.76 -49.88 11.87
C TRP A 87 -2.30 -50.39 10.51
N GLY A 88 -1.48 -50.31 9.46
CA GLY A 88 -1.75 -51.05 8.23
C GLY A 88 -0.70 -50.86 7.14
N THR A 89 0.55 -51.29 7.39
CA THR A 89 1.54 -51.53 6.33
C THR A 89 1.01 -52.55 5.33
N ASN A 90 0.81 -52.14 4.09
CA ASN A 90 0.92 -53.03 2.92
C ASN A 90 1.67 -52.30 1.82
N LEU A 91 2.89 -52.78 1.57
CA LEU A 91 3.66 -52.51 0.37
C LEU A 91 2.86 -53.02 -0.85
N ARG A 92 2.54 -52.12 -1.77
CA ARG A 92 2.36 -52.46 -3.19
C ARG A 92 3.19 -51.51 -4.02
N VAL A 93 4.19 -52.09 -4.67
CA VAL A 93 4.86 -51.52 -5.83
C VAL A 93 3.96 -51.76 -7.04
N VAL A 94 4.07 -50.83 -7.99
CA VAL A 94 3.56 -50.80 -9.37
C VAL A 94 2.35 -49.90 -9.61
N ASP A 95 2.67 -48.93 -10.46
CA ASP A 95 1.89 -48.17 -11.43
C ASP A 95 1.18 -46.88 -11.05
N SER A 96 1.61 -45.84 -11.77
CA SER A 96 0.84 -44.70 -12.27
C SER A 96 -0.45 -44.39 -11.51
N SER A 97 -0.36 -43.39 -10.63
CA SER A 97 -1.51 -42.82 -9.94
C SER A 97 -1.67 -41.34 -10.31
N PRO A 98 -2.91 -40.84 -10.30
CA PRO A 98 -3.49 -40.11 -11.42
C PRO A 98 -3.45 -38.60 -11.20
N ILE A 99 -3.64 -37.85 -12.27
CA ILE A 99 -4.05 -36.43 -12.25
C ILE A 99 -5.10 -36.25 -11.15
N GLU A 100 -4.84 -35.38 -10.17
CA GLU A 100 -5.80 -35.09 -9.10
C GLU A 100 -7.15 -34.72 -9.73
N PRO A 101 -8.25 -35.37 -9.34
CA PRO A 101 -9.56 -35.10 -9.92
C PRO A 101 -9.98 -33.66 -9.55
N GLY A 102 -9.84 -32.73 -10.50
CA GLY A 102 -10.31 -31.35 -10.35
C GLY A 102 -9.39 -30.24 -10.87
N PHE A 103 -8.14 -30.53 -11.26
CA PHE A 103 -7.28 -29.51 -11.88
C PHE A 103 -7.52 -29.48 -13.40
N GLN A 104 -8.29 -28.48 -13.87
CA GLN A 104 -8.78 -28.39 -15.26
C GLN A 104 -7.81 -27.71 -16.23
N TYR A 105 -6.69 -27.17 -15.76
CA TYR A 105 -5.76 -26.39 -16.57
C TYR A 105 -4.60 -27.28 -17.04
N ASP A 106 -4.37 -27.33 -18.35
CA ASP A 106 -3.25 -28.06 -18.95
C ASP A 106 -2.13 -27.10 -19.37
N GLN A 107 -1.04 -27.65 -19.92
CA GLN A 107 0.08 -26.84 -20.40
C GLN A 107 -0.34 -25.83 -21.49
N SER A 108 -1.32 -26.18 -22.34
CA SER A 108 -1.75 -25.32 -23.44
C SER A 108 -2.38 -24.02 -22.94
N PHE A 109 -3.21 -24.12 -21.90
CA PHE A 109 -3.79 -22.97 -21.22
C PHE A 109 -2.71 -21.97 -20.77
N PHE A 110 -1.62 -22.44 -20.15
CA PHE A 110 -0.55 -21.55 -19.68
C PHE A 110 0.34 -21.02 -20.81
N LEU A 111 0.55 -21.81 -21.87
CA LEU A 111 1.29 -21.36 -23.06
C LEU A 111 0.58 -20.20 -23.76
N ASP A 112 -0.76 -20.21 -23.80
CA ASP A 112 -1.56 -19.15 -24.42
C ASP A 112 -1.45 -17.81 -23.65
N LEU A 113 -1.15 -17.84 -22.35
CA LEU A 113 -0.96 -16.65 -21.52
C LEU A 113 0.43 -16.01 -21.65
N ILE A 114 1.40 -16.65 -22.32
CA ILE A 114 2.78 -16.13 -22.41
C ILE A 114 2.82 -14.78 -23.10
N HIS A 115 2.02 -14.58 -24.16
CA HIS A 115 2.01 -13.31 -24.88
C HIS A 115 1.58 -12.15 -23.97
N ASP A 116 0.45 -12.32 -23.27
CA ASP A 116 -0.05 -11.34 -22.32
C ASP A 116 0.96 -11.06 -21.20
N TYR A 117 1.63 -12.10 -20.70
CA TYR A 117 2.67 -11.93 -19.69
C TYR A 117 3.82 -11.06 -20.18
N MET A 118 4.33 -11.35 -21.39
CA MET A 118 5.47 -10.62 -21.95
C MET A 118 5.13 -9.16 -22.27
N GLU A 119 3.87 -8.87 -22.61
CA GLU A 119 3.41 -7.52 -22.91
C GLU A 119 3.04 -6.72 -21.64
N GLY A 120 2.27 -7.31 -20.72
CA GLY A 120 1.67 -6.58 -19.60
C GLY A 120 2.37 -6.76 -18.24
N VAL A 121 3.03 -7.90 -17.99
CA VAL A 121 3.59 -8.23 -16.67
C VAL A 121 5.11 -8.14 -16.65
N TYR A 122 5.77 -8.75 -17.63
CA TYR A 122 7.23 -8.83 -17.69
C TYR A 122 7.92 -7.45 -17.71
N PRO A 123 7.41 -6.40 -18.39
CA PRO A 123 8.09 -5.10 -18.41
C PRO A 123 8.18 -4.40 -17.04
N VAL A 124 7.32 -4.78 -16.09
CA VAL A 124 7.29 -4.26 -14.71
C VAL A 124 7.79 -5.27 -13.68
N GLN A 125 7.78 -6.58 -14.00
CA GLN A 125 8.27 -7.68 -13.15
C GLN A 125 9.27 -8.60 -13.91
N PRO A 126 10.44 -8.08 -14.33
CA PRO A 126 11.33 -8.74 -15.30
C PRO A 126 12.26 -9.80 -14.67
N VAL A 127 11.69 -10.81 -14.01
CA VAL A 127 12.49 -11.84 -13.30
C VAL A 127 12.54 -13.17 -14.05
N ILE A 128 11.45 -13.57 -14.70
CA ILE A 128 11.33 -14.86 -15.39
C ILE A 128 11.19 -14.59 -16.88
N THR A 129 12.18 -14.98 -17.68
CA THR A 129 12.16 -14.76 -19.13
C THR A 129 11.14 -15.67 -19.83
N GLU A 130 10.78 -15.34 -21.06
CA GLU A 130 9.89 -16.18 -21.88
C GLU A 130 10.44 -17.61 -22.03
N ALA A 131 11.75 -17.74 -22.28
CA ALA A 131 12.40 -19.05 -22.46
C ALA A 131 12.28 -19.91 -21.19
N GLU A 132 12.60 -19.34 -20.03
CA GLU A 132 12.46 -20.03 -18.74
C GLU A 132 11.01 -20.40 -18.46
N LEU A 133 10.06 -19.50 -18.75
CA LEU A 133 8.64 -19.75 -18.53
C LEU A 133 8.14 -20.93 -19.38
N ARG A 134 8.55 -21.02 -20.65
CA ARG A 134 8.23 -22.17 -21.52
C ARG A 134 8.80 -23.48 -20.97
N GLU A 135 10.04 -23.45 -20.48
CA GLU A 135 10.66 -24.62 -19.84
C GLU A 135 9.92 -25.05 -18.56
N TYR A 136 9.48 -24.09 -17.74
CA TYR A 136 8.73 -24.37 -16.52
C TYR A 136 7.35 -24.96 -16.81
N ILE A 137 6.65 -24.44 -17.83
CA ILE A 137 5.37 -24.99 -18.26
C ILE A 137 5.55 -26.42 -18.80
N ALA A 138 6.57 -26.68 -19.63
CA ALA A 138 6.83 -28.02 -20.15
C ALA A 138 7.13 -29.06 -19.05
N SER A 139 7.67 -28.61 -17.91
CA SER A 139 8.07 -29.46 -16.78
C SER A 139 7.05 -29.47 -15.64
N MET A 140 5.94 -28.72 -15.75
CA MET A 140 4.98 -28.55 -14.66
C MET A 140 4.30 -29.86 -14.25
N ASP A 141 4.24 -30.83 -15.15
CA ASP A 141 3.59 -32.09 -14.85
C ASP A 141 4.40 -33.01 -13.94
N VAL A 142 5.72 -32.84 -13.94
CA VAL A 142 6.66 -33.70 -13.20
C VAL A 142 7.26 -33.01 -11.98
N ASP A 143 7.27 -31.67 -11.93
CA ASP A 143 7.78 -30.90 -10.80
C ASP A 143 6.68 -30.06 -10.14
N GLN A 144 6.30 -30.42 -8.91
CA GLN A 144 5.30 -29.72 -8.12
C GLN A 144 5.65 -28.25 -7.83
N GLU A 145 6.94 -27.89 -7.68
CA GLU A 145 7.34 -26.50 -7.45
C GLU A 145 7.11 -25.65 -8.69
N LEU A 146 7.43 -26.20 -9.87
CA LEU A 146 7.14 -25.56 -11.15
C LEU A 146 5.64 -25.49 -11.40
N ARG A 147 4.87 -26.55 -11.10
CA ARG A 147 3.39 -26.51 -11.19
C ARG A 147 2.80 -25.38 -10.34
N THR A 148 3.26 -25.27 -9.10
CA THR A 148 2.83 -24.21 -8.17
C THR A 148 3.13 -22.82 -8.75
N PHE A 149 4.34 -22.64 -9.26
CA PHE A 149 4.75 -21.39 -9.90
C PHE A 149 3.91 -21.07 -11.15
N VAL A 150 3.72 -22.04 -12.05
CA VAL A 150 2.95 -21.88 -13.29
C VAL A 150 1.50 -21.49 -12.99
N CYS A 151 0.89 -22.06 -11.95
CA CYS A 151 -0.45 -21.64 -11.50
C CYS A 151 -0.45 -20.19 -10.99
N ALA A 152 0.51 -19.82 -10.14
CA ALA A 152 0.64 -18.44 -9.65
C ALA A 152 0.91 -17.45 -10.80
N PHE A 153 1.72 -17.84 -11.78
CA PHE A 153 1.99 -17.11 -13.02
C PHE A 153 0.70 -16.89 -13.82
N GLY A 154 -0.09 -17.95 -14.06
CA GLY A 154 -1.34 -17.85 -14.82
C GLY A 154 -2.34 -16.92 -14.13
N ALA A 155 -2.52 -17.10 -12.81
CA ALA A 155 -3.37 -16.23 -12.00
C ALA A 155 -2.93 -14.75 -12.08
N CYS A 156 -1.64 -14.48 -11.88
CA CYS A 156 -1.11 -13.11 -11.90
C CYS A 156 -1.23 -12.47 -13.29
N THR A 157 -0.97 -13.24 -14.34
CA THR A 157 -1.09 -12.76 -15.73
C THR A 157 -2.53 -12.37 -16.03
N LEU A 158 -3.48 -13.27 -15.82
CA LEU A 158 -4.91 -12.96 -15.95
C LEU A 158 -5.30 -11.75 -15.10
N ASN A 159 -4.82 -11.69 -13.87
CA ASN A 159 -5.17 -10.63 -12.94
C ASN A 159 -4.72 -9.23 -13.39
N LEU A 160 -3.56 -9.12 -14.05
CA LEU A 160 -2.97 -7.85 -14.45
C LEU A 160 -3.31 -7.45 -15.90
N THR A 161 -3.59 -8.41 -16.78
CA THR A 161 -3.81 -8.12 -18.22
C THR A 161 -5.27 -8.12 -18.63
N ARG A 162 -6.16 -8.76 -17.86
CA ARG A 162 -7.61 -8.74 -18.11
C ARG A 162 -8.27 -7.58 -17.38
N ALA A 163 -8.60 -6.54 -18.15
CA ALA A 163 -9.27 -5.31 -17.71
C ALA A 163 -10.53 -5.02 -18.54
N GLY A 164 -11.41 -4.16 -18.01
CA GLY A 164 -12.68 -3.79 -18.65
C GLY A 164 -13.54 -5.01 -19.01
N ASP A 165 -14.07 -5.02 -20.23
CA ASP A 165 -14.95 -6.08 -20.74
C ASP A 165 -14.27 -7.46 -20.81
N ASN A 166 -12.93 -7.52 -20.83
CA ASN A 166 -12.18 -8.76 -20.85
C ASN A 166 -12.04 -9.42 -19.47
N ARG A 167 -12.46 -8.75 -18.39
CA ARG A 167 -12.40 -9.25 -17.02
C ARG A 167 -13.75 -9.84 -16.59
N THR A 168 -14.13 -10.96 -17.21
CA THR A 168 -15.43 -11.62 -16.97
C THR A 168 -15.46 -12.39 -15.63
N ASP A 169 -16.64 -12.84 -15.22
CA ASP A 169 -16.82 -13.67 -14.02
C ASP A 169 -16.04 -14.99 -14.13
N GLU A 170 -15.91 -15.56 -15.33
CA GLU A 170 -15.07 -16.74 -15.57
C GLU A 170 -13.59 -16.43 -15.32
N VAL A 171 -13.09 -15.30 -15.82
CA VAL A 171 -11.69 -14.89 -15.58
C VAL A 171 -11.44 -14.67 -14.09
N LEU A 172 -12.39 -14.05 -13.36
CA LEU A 172 -12.28 -13.89 -11.91
C LEU A 172 -12.22 -15.24 -11.19
N HIS A 173 -13.06 -16.19 -11.61
CA HIS A 173 -13.06 -17.56 -11.09
C HIS A 173 -11.73 -18.27 -11.36
N ASP A 174 -11.18 -18.15 -12.56
CA ASP A 174 -9.89 -18.76 -12.93
C ASP A 174 -8.73 -18.16 -12.11
N ILE A 175 -8.71 -16.84 -11.92
CA ILE A 175 -7.71 -16.17 -11.07
C ILE A 175 -7.78 -16.73 -9.64
N GLU A 176 -8.98 -16.83 -9.05
CA GLU A 176 -9.16 -17.35 -7.70
C GLU A 176 -8.78 -18.84 -7.60
N ALA A 177 -9.22 -19.67 -8.54
CA ALA A 177 -8.93 -21.09 -8.57
C ALA A 177 -7.42 -21.37 -8.67
N LEU A 178 -6.73 -20.71 -9.60
CA LEU A 178 -5.28 -20.84 -9.80
C LEU A 178 -4.49 -20.31 -8.60
N THR A 179 -4.93 -19.19 -8.00
CA THR A 179 -4.31 -18.65 -6.78
C THR A 179 -4.45 -19.62 -5.61
N ASN A 180 -5.65 -20.15 -5.37
CA ASN A 180 -5.92 -21.10 -4.30
C ASN A 180 -5.16 -22.42 -4.49
N TYR A 181 -5.04 -22.90 -5.74
CA TYR A 181 -4.21 -24.05 -6.05
C TYR A 181 -2.74 -23.79 -5.74
N ALA A 182 -2.19 -22.66 -6.21
CA ALA A 182 -0.80 -22.30 -5.94
C ALA A 182 -0.53 -22.18 -4.42
N ILE A 183 -1.49 -21.65 -3.65
CA ILE A 183 -1.42 -21.58 -2.19
C ILE A 183 -1.39 -22.99 -1.57
N SER A 184 -2.28 -23.88 -1.98
CA SER A 184 -2.43 -25.20 -1.36
C SER A 184 -1.27 -26.14 -1.67
N THR A 185 -0.64 -25.98 -2.84
CA THR A 185 0.50 -26.81 -3.27
C THR A 185 1.87 -26.22 -2.91
N LEU A 186 1.89 -25.02 -2.34
CA LEU A 186 3.12 -24.37 -1.90
C LEU A 186 3.80 -25.21 -0.81
N LYS A 187 4.94 -25.83 -1.14
CA LYS A 187 5.64 -26.77 -0.25
C LYS A 187 5.89 -26.15 1.14
N PRO A 188 5.54 -26.85 2.23
CA PRO A 188 5.87 -26.40 3.58
C PRO A 188 7.38 -26.38 3.83
N VAL A 189 7.81 -25.50 4.74
CA VAL A 189 9.23 -25.32 5.08
C VAL A 189 9.64 -26.37 6.12
N TYR A 190 10.50 -27.30 5.73
CA TYR A 190 11.13 -28.31 6.60
C TYR A 190 12.65 -28.13 6.68
N LYS A 191 13.34 -28.98 7.45
CA LYS A 191 14.81 -28.92 7.64
C LYS A 191 15.62 -28.89 6.33
N THR A 192 15.12 -29.54 5.29
CA THR A 192 15.77 -29.62 3.96
C THR A 192 15.42 -28.46 3.04
N PHE A 193 14.59 -27.50 3.49
CA PHE A 193 14.15 -26.38 2.69
C PHE A 193 15.35 -25.57 2.15
N ARG A 194 15.25 -25.24 0.86
CA ARG A 194 16.15 -24.36 0.15
C ARG A 194 15.29 -23.39 -0.64
N SER A 195 15.60 -22.12 -0.50
CA SER A 195 14.92 -21.07 -1.25
C SER A 195 15.39 -21.07 -2.71
N SER A 196 14.52 -20.60 -3.60
CA SER A 196 14.75 -20.49 -5.04
C SER A 196 14.12 -19.20 -5.56
N VAL A 197 14.53 -18.76 -6.76
CA VAL A 197 13.88 -17.64 -7.45
C VAL A 197 12.40 -17.97 -7.71
N ILE A 198 12.11 -19.22 -8.07
CA ILE A 198 10.77 -19.74 -8.31
C ILE A 198 9.90 -19.62 -7.06
N ARG A 199 10.41 -20.05 -5.90
CA ARG A 199 9.69 -19.92 -4.63
C ARG A 199 9.33 -18.46 -4.32
N ALA A 200 10.28 -17.55 -4.49
CA ALA A 200 10.04 -16.13 -4.24
C ALA A 200 9.00 -15.54 -5.20
N MET A 201 9.10 -15.88 -6.50
CA MET A 201 8.17 -15.39 -7.52
C MET A 201 6.76 -15.98 -7.36
N SER A 202 6.62 -17.25 -6.99
CA SER A 202 5.31 -17.84 -6.67
C SER A 202 4.61 -17.04 -5.56
N SER A 203 5.31 -16.76 -4.47
CA SER A 203 4.75 -15.98 -3.36
C SER A 203 4.46 -14.52 -3.77
N MET A 204 5.29 -13.92 -4.63
CA MET A 204 5.06 -12.57 -5.17
C MET A 204 3.79 -12.50 -6.05
N PHE A 205 3.60 -13.47 -6.94
CA PHE A 205 2.42 -13.53 -7.82
C PHE A 205 1.14 -13.83 -7.04
N ILE A 206 1.20 -14.70 -6.02
CA ILE A 206 0.09 -14.91 -5.09
C ILE A 206 -0.26 -13.61 -4.36
N HIS A 207 0.76 -12.87 -3.87
CA HIS A 207 0.56 -11.56 -3.25
C HIS A 207 -0.19 -10.58 -4.18
N ASN A 208 0.19 -10.49 -5.46
CA ASN A 208 -0.46 -9.60 -6.43
C ASN A 208 -1.96 -9.91 -6.62
N CYS A 209 -2.29 -11.20 -6.70
CA CYS A 209 -3.68 -11.64 -6.85
C CYS A 209 -4.50 -11.29 -5.61
N LEU A 210 -3.98 -11.61 -4.42
CA LEU A 210 -4.65 -11.33 -3.14
C LEU A 210 -4.84 -9.83 -2.87
N MET A 211 -3.92 -8.96 -3.34
CA MET A 211 -4.12 -7.51 -3.28
C MET A 211 -5.35 -7.08 -4.07
N THR A 212 -5.57 -7.67 -5.25
CA THR A 212 -6.70 -7.33 -6.13
C THR A 212 -8.02 -7.91 -5.60
N MET A 213 -7.96 -9.03 -4.89
CA MET A 213 -9.11 -9.63 -4.18
C MET A 213 -9.42 -8.93 -2.83
N SER A 214 -8.76 -7.81 -2.52
CA SER A 214 -8.90 -7.09 -1.25
C SER A 214 -8.57 -7.92 0.01
N ALA A 215 -7.78 -8.99 -0.12
CA ALA A 215 -7.33 -9.84 0.98
C ALA A 215 -6.00 -9.33 1.58
N SER A 216 -5.99 -8.11 2.10
CA SER A 216 -4.76 -7.36 2.47
C SER A 216 -3.81 -8.10 3.43
N ASP A 217 -4.33 -8.76 4.46
CA ASP A 217 -3.49 -9.49 5.43
C ASP A 217 -2.85 -10.75 4.82
N ALA A 218 -3.60 -11.48 3.99
CA ALA A 218 -3.06 -12.62 3.26
C ALA A 218 -2.03 -12.16 2.23
N ALA A 219 -2.33 -11.10 1.48
CA ALA A 219 -1.39 -10.48 0.56
C ALA A 219 -0.09 -10.07 1.28
N PHE A 220 -0.20 -9.45 2.46
CA PHE A 220 0.97 -9.09 3.26
C PHE A 220 1.77 -10.30 3.75
N HIS A 221 1.11 -11.40 4.11
CA HIS A 221 1.79 -12.65 4.46
C HIS A 221 2.65 -13.15 3.29
N TYR A 222 2.11 -13.16 2.07
CA TYR A 222 2.83 -13.67 0.91
C TYR A 222 3.96 -12.78 0.43
N ILE A 223 3.85 -11.44 0.54
CA ILE A 223 5.02 -10.57 0.31
C ILE A 223 6.12 -10.80 1.36
N ARG A 224 5.75 -11.11 2.61
CA ARG A 224 6.74 -11.49 3.65
C ARG A 224 7.39 -12.85 3.38
N ASP A 225 6.63 -13.82 2.87
CA ASP A 225 7.17 -15.10 2.44
C ASP A 225 8.16 -14.91 1.28
N ALA A 226 7.81 -14.10 0.27
CA ALA A 226 8.69 -13.75 -0.84
C ALA A 226 9.98 -13.05 -0.39
N ILE A 227 9.87 -12.06 0.50
CA ILE A 227 11.04 -11.36 1.09
C ILE A 227 11.92 -12.34 1.88
N THR A 228 11.32 -13.25 2.64
CA THR A 228 12.06 -14.29 3.36
C THR A 228 12.82 -15.18 2.38
N ALA A 229 12.15 -15.62 1.30
CA ALA A 229 12.78 -16.40 0.24
C ALA A 229 13.97 -15.65 -0.41
N VAL A 230 13.81 -14.34 -0.67
CA VAL A 230 14.87 -13.46 -1.19
C VAL A 230 16.06 -13.33 -0.23
N GLN A 231 15.81 -13.13 1.06
CA GLN A 231 16.88 -13.05 2.06
C GLN A 231 17.65 -14.36 2.19
N LEU A 232 16.97 -15.50 2.05
CA LEU A 232 17.61 -16.82 2.04
C LEU A 232 18.49 -17.07 0.81
N LEU A 233 18.29 -16.33 -0.29
CA LEU A 233 19.16 -16.37 -1.47
C LEU A 233 20.47 -15.57 -1.30
N ARG A 234 20.60 -14.80 -0.21
CA ARG A 234 21.82 -14.04 0.15
C ARG A 234 22.32 -13.10 -0.97
N ILE A 235 21.38 -12.45 -1.65
CA ILE A 235 21.63 -11.55 -2.79
C ILE A 235 22.44 -10.29 -2.35
N ASP A 236 22.34 -9.94 -1.07
CA ASP A 236 23.11 -8.86 -0.43
C ASP A 236 24.58 -9.21 -0.19
N ASN A 237 24.97 -10.48 -0.32
CA ASN A 237 26.33 -10.95 -0.06
C ASN A 237 27.14 -11.04 -1.38
N ALA A 238 28.15 -10.19 -1.52
CA ALA A 238 29.00 -10.12 -2.71
C ALA A 238 29.71 -11.45 -3.03
N ASP A 239 30.21 -12.16 -2.00
CA ASP A 239 30.90 -13.45 -2.18
C ASP A 239 29.98 -14.55 -2.71
N THR A 240 28.69 -14.50 -2.36
CA THR A 240 27.67 -15.41 -2.89
C THR A 240 27.34 -15.04 -4.33
N MET A 241 27.17 -13.75 -4.61
CA MET A 241 26.80 -13.27 -5.93
C MET A 241 27.90 -13.49 -6.97
N VAL A 242 29.18 -13.29 -6.63
CA VAL A 242 30.31 -13.44 -7.59
C VAL A 242 30.45 -14.86 -8.16
N GLN A 243 29.94 -15.88 -7.44
CA GLN A 243 29.96 -17.27 -7.90
C GLN A 243 28.90 -17.57 -8.96
N LEU A 244 27.91 -16.70 -9.14
CA LEU A 244 26.83 -16.87 -10.10
C LEU A 244 27.24 -16.32 -11.47
N SER A 245 26.65 -16.88 -12.53
CA SER A 245 26.79 -16.33 -13.87
C SER A 245 26.19 -14.92 -13.96
N PRO A 246 26.65 -14.05 -14.87
CA PRO A 246 26.13 -12.69 -14.99
C PRO A 246 24.60 -12.60 -15.17
N PRO A 247 23.95 -13.42 -16.03
CA PRO A 247 22.48 -13.40 -16.16
C PRO A 247 21.76 -13.79 -14.86
N GLU A 248 22.26 -14.78 -14.12
CA GLU A 248 21.66 -15.22 -12.85
C GLU A 248 21.86 -14.17 -11.73
N ARG A 249 23.02 -13.48 -11.71
CA ARG A 249 23.22 -12.34 -10.80
C ARG A 249 22.21 -11.23 -11.07
N SER A 250 22.11 -10.80 -12.34
CA SER A 250 21.17 -9.75 -12.72
C SER A 250 19.73 -10.16 -12.41
N ARG A 251 19.35 -11.41 -12.68
CA ARG A 251 18.03 -11.97 -12.33
C ARG A 251 17.73 -11.86 -10.84
N ARG A 252 18.66 -12.25 -9.97
CA ARG A 252 18.50 -12.15 -8.51
C ARG A 252 18.43 -10.70 -8.04
N GLN A 253 19.23 -9.81 -8.61
CA GLN A 253 19.13 -8.38 -8.32
C GLN A 253 17.74 -7.83 -8.72
N ARG A 254 17.20 -8.21 -9.89
CA ARG A 254 15.84 -7.84 -10.31
C ARG A 254 14.78 -8.36 -9.34
N LEU A 255 14.87 -9.62 -8.92
CA LEU A 255 13.98 -10.20 -7.89
C LEU A 255 14.03 -9.42 -6.56
N TYR A 256 15.23 -9.06 -6.10
CA TYR A 256 15.40 -8.30 -4.87
C TYR A 256 14.73 -6.93 -4.97
N TRP A 257 15.01 -6.21 -6.06
CA TRP A 257 14.47 -4.87 -6.29
C TRP A 257 12.96 -4.89 -6.52
N GLN A 258 12.41 -5.91 -7.17
CA GLN A 258 10.97 -6.11 -7.26
C GLN A 258 10.36 -6.28 -5.85
N SER A 259 10.94 -7.14 -5.03
CA SER A 259 10.49 -7.34 -3.64
C SER A 259 10.57 -6.07 -2.80
N TYR A 260 11.62 -5.27 -3.01
CA TYR A 260 11.83 -3.97 -2.37
C TYR A 260 10.74 -2.95 -2.72
N ILE A 261 10.33 -2.90 -3.99
CA ILE A 261 9.27 -2.01 -4.50
C ILE A 261 7.92 -2.41 -3.91
N HIS A 262 7.55 -3.69 -4.03
CA HIS A 262 6.27 -4.20 -3.50
C HIS A 262 6.17 -4.02 -1.98
N GLU A 263 7.25 -4.30 -1.23
CA GLU A 263 7.26 -4.08 0.22
C GLU A 263 6.98 -2.63 0.57
N ARG A 264 7.65 -1.68 -0.10
CA ARG A 264 7.49 -0.25 0.17
C ARG A 264 6.12 0.27 -0.17
N PHE A 265 5.58 -0.17 -1.29
CA PHE A 265 4.22 0.17 -1.66
C PHE A 265 3.24 -0.25 -0.55
N VAL A 266 3.31 -1.50 -0.10
CA VAL A 266 2.47 -2.00 1.00
C VAL A 266 2.79 -1.32 2.33
N ALA A 267 4.05 -1.00 2.62
CA ALA A 267 4.46 -0.30 3.83
C ALA A 267 3.82 1.09 3.94
N ILE A 268 3.77 1.84 2.84
CA ILE A 268 3.10 3.14 2.78
C ILE A 268 1.59 2.96 2.89
N LEU A 269 1.02 2.08 2.07
CA LEU A 269 -0.42 1.87 1.96
C LEU A 269 -1.06 1.44 3.29
N ASP A 270 -0.46 0.45 3.95
CA ASP A 270 -1.03 -0.18 5.15
C ASP A 270 -0.36 0.32 6.45
N TYR A 271 0.51 1.33 6.38
CA TYR A 271 1.31 1.78 7.52
C TYR A 271 2.10 0.65 8.21
N ARG A 272 2.73 -0.22 7.41
CA ARG A 272 3.55 -1.35 7.88
C ARG A 272 5.04 -0.99 7.83
N ALA A 273 5.84 -1.60 8.69
CA ALA A 273 7.30 -1.41 8.65
C ALA A 273 7.91 -2.10 7.42
N ALA A 274 8.82 -1.44 6.70
CA ALA A 274 9.67 -2.10 5.70
C ALA A 274 10.90 -2.72 6.38
N ILE A 275 11.29 -3.93 5.99
CA ILE A 275 12.44 -4.66 6.54
C ILE A 275 13.54 -4.91 5.50
N LEU A 276 13.24 -4.78 4.20
CA LEU A 276 14.23 -5.01 3.15
C LEU A 276 15.04 -3.73 2.92
N PRO A 277 16.34 -3.71 3.25
CA PRO A 277 17.22 -2.58 2.96
C PRO A 277 17.43 -2.44 1.44
N PRO A 278 17.87 -1.28 0.94
CA PRO A 278 18.27 -1.16 -0.46
C PRO A 278 19.57 -1.93 -0.73
N LEU A 279 19.71 -2.48 -1.93
CA LEU A 279 21.02 -2.93 -2.41
C LEU A 279 21.89 -1.71 -2.75
N ASN A 280 23.22 -1.89 -2.64
CA ASN A 280 24.19 -0.87 -3.02
C ASN A 280 24.25 -0.63 -4.54
N ALA A 281 23.90 -1.65 -5.32
CA ALA A 281 23.96 -1.62 -6.78
C ALA A 281 22.57 -1.85 -7.39
N LEU A 282 22.34 -1.20 -8.53
CA LEU A 282 21.24 -1.50 -9.43
C LEU A 282 21.48 -2.86 -10.13
N PRO A 283 20.44 -3.50 -10.71
CA PRO A 283 20.61 -4.68 -11.53
C PRO A 283 21.69 -4.51 -12.60
N GLU A 284 22.58 -5.49 -12.73
CA GLU A 284 23.58 -5.56 -13.79
C GLU A 284 22.90 -5.63 -15.17
N ALA A 285 23.56 -5.14 -16.21
CA ALA A 285 23.07 -5.27 -17.58
C ALA A 285 23.01 -6.76 -17.98
N ASP A 286 21.90 -7.15 -18.61
CA ASP A 286 21.64 -8.53 -19.05
C ASP A 286 21.26 -8.50 -20.53
N PRO A 287 22.11 -9.00 -21.45
CA PRO A 287 21.84 -8.95 -22.89
C PRO A 287 20.66 -9.82 -23.31
N ASN A 288 20.17 -10.69 -22.43
CA ASN A 288 19.00 -11.54 -22.71
C ASN A 288 17.67 -10.82 -22.45
N ILE A 289 17.71 -9.55 -22.02
CA ILE A 289 16.52 -8.76 -21.71
C ILE A 289 16.44 -7.55 -22.64
N PRO A 290 15.23 -7.19 -23.13
CA PRO A 290 15.06 -5.96 -23.89
C PRO A 290 15.54 -4.74 -23.10
N LEU A 291 16.34 -3.88 -23.73
CA LEU A 291 16.91 -2.68 -23.09
C LEU A 291 15.84 -1.80 -22.45
N GLN A 292 14.71 -1.61 -23.13
CA GLN A 292 13.55 -0.86 -22.63
C GLN A 292 13.00 -1.42 -21.30
N VAL A 293 12.94 -2.74 -21.16
CA VAL A 293 12.47 -3.40 -19.93
C VAL A 293 13.47 -3.16 -18.80
N HIS A 294 14.76 -3.32 -19.09
CA HIS A 294 15.82 -3.02 -18.12
C HIS A 294 15.76 -1.55 -17.67
N ASP A 295 15.77 -0.61 -18.62
CA ASP A 295 15.79 0.82 -18.34
C ASP A 295 14.56 1.27 -17.56
N GLY A 296 13.36 0.83 -17.96
CA GLY A 296 12.12 1.14 -17.23
C GLY A 296 12.13 0.60 -15.80
N PHE A 297 12.65 -0.62 -15.60
CA PHE A 297 12.80 -1.20 -14.27
C PHE A 297 13.81 -0.44 -13.41
N ILE A 298 14.90 0.06 -13.99
CA ILE A 298 15.84 0.95 -13.29
C ILE A 298 15.14 2.23 -12.81
N GLN A 299 14.29 2.83 -13.65
CA GLN A 299 13.61 4.08 -13.30
C GLN A 299 12.65 3.92 -12.11
N ILE A 300 11.86 2.84 -12.10
CA ILE A 300 10.94 2.61 -10.97
C ILE A 300 11.70 2.28 -9.68
N ILE A 301 12.86 1.60 -9.76
CA ILE A 301 13.76 1.41 -8.61
C ILE A 301 14.21 2.77 -8.06
N LYS A 302 14.68 3.69 -8.92
CA LYS A 302 15.13 5.02 -8.49
C LYS A 302 14.03 5.78 -7.74
N LEU A 303 12.79 5.74 -8.22
CA LEU A 303 11.64 6.36 -7.53
C LEU A 303 11.40 5.72 -6.15
N PHE A 304 11.31 4.40 -6.08
CA PHE A 304 11.04 3.71 -4.81
C PHE A 304 12.21 3.78 -3.81
N ARG A 305 13.44 4.04 -4.27
CA ARG A 305 14.58 4.32 -3.39
C ARG A 305 14.45 5.60 -2.58
N LEU A 306 13.61 6.55 -3.02
CA LEU A 306 13.30 7.76 -2.27
C LEU A 306 12.53 7.46 -0.98
N LEU A 307 11.82 6.31 -0.94
CA LEU A 307 11.22 5.73 0.26
C LEU A 307 12.29 5.03 1.11
N ASP A 308 13.28 5.81 1.53
CA ASP A 308 14.36 5.37 2.40
C ASP A 308 13.87 5.10 3.85
N PRO A 309 14.71 4.52 4.72
CA PRO A 309 14.29 4.23 6.09
C PRO A 309 13.80 5.46 6.88
N GLU A 310 14.36 6.64 6.62
CA GLU A 310 13.92 7.89 7.28
C GLU A 310 12.53 8.31 6.79
N PHE A 311 12.30 8.27 5.47
CA PHE A 311 11.00 8.53 4.87
C PHE A 311 9.92 7.62 5.47
N VAL A 312 10.17 6.31 5.50
CA VAL A 312 9.19 5.34 6.02
C VAL A 312 8.94 5.58 7.52
N GLN A 313 9.97 5.87 8.31
CA GLN A 313 9.80 6.20 9.74
C GLN A 313 8.99 7.48 9.96
N ASN A 314 9.26 8.51 9.16
CA ASN A 314 8.52 9.76 9.14
C ASN A 314 7.03 9.52 8.80
N TRP A 315 6.76 8.71 7.77
CA TRP A 315 5.43 8.32 7.34
C TRP A 315 4.64 7.57 8.42
N LEU A 316 5.29 6.61 9.10
CA LEU A 316 4.69 5.83 10.18
C LEU A 316 4.52 6.61 11.50
N GLY A 317 4.92 7.88 11.54
CA GLY A 317 4.83 8.73 12.75
C GLY A 317 5.72 8.27 13.90
N SER A 318 6.73 7.44 13.63
CA SER A 318 7.61 6.82 14.61
C SER A 318 8.90 7.62 14.75
N GLN A 319 8.97 8.56 15.70
CA GLN A 319 10.21 9.31 16.06
C GLN A 319 10.81 10.24 14.97
N GLY A 320 10.11 10.46 13.86
CA GLY A 320 10.58 11.24 12.72
C GLY A 320 10.61 12.77 12.90
N ASN A 321 11.71 13.41 12.46
CA ASN A 321 11.90 14.86 12.45
C ASN A 321 11.69 15.45 11.04
N VAL A 322 10.44 15.43 10.57
CA VAL A 322 10.06 16.10 9.32
C VAL A 322 10.16 17.61 9.52
N THR A 323 11.04 18.26 8.75
CA THR A 323 11.28 19.71 8.76
C THR A 323 11.05 20.31 7.38
N SER A 324 10.93 21.63 7.28
CA SER A 324 10.83 22.34 6.00
C SER A 324 11.98 21.98 5.06
N THR A 325 13.21 21.97 5.59
CA THR A 325 14.41 21.62 4.82
C THR A 325 14.35 20.20 4.28
N TRP A 326 13.94 19.24 5.11
CA TRP A 326 13.80 17.85 4.68
C TRP A 326 12.76 17.68 3.57
N ILE A 327 11.63 18.38 3.67
CA ILE A 327 10.58 18.38 2.63
C ILE A 327 11.12 18.93 1.32
N GLU A 328 11.86 20.04 1.36
CA GLU A 328 12.46 20.65 0.18
C GLU A 328 13.52 19.74 -0.46
N GLU A 329 14.36 19.10 0.35
CA GLU A 329 15.38 18.15 -0.12
C GLU A 329 14.73 16.95 -0.82
N LYS A 330 13.71 16.34 -0.19
CA LYS A 330 12.98 15.22 -0.79
C LYS A 330 12.21 15.60 -2.05
N THR A 331 11.65 16.81 -2.09
CA THR A 331 11.00 17.33 -3.30
C THR A 331 12.03 17.49 -4.42
N ARG A 332 13.19 18.09 -4.13
CA ARG A 332 14.26 18.28 -5.12
C ARG A 332 14.84 16.96 -5.63
N GLU A 333 15.00 15.96 -4.76
CA GLU A 333 15.41 14.61 -5.15
C GLU A 333 14.39 13.96 -6.11
N LEU A 334 13.10 14.21 -5.91
CA LEU A 334 12.02 13.66 -6.72
C LEU A 334 11.83 14.37 -8.06
N ASP A 335 11.99 15.70 -8.08
CA ASP A 335 11.90 16.51 -9.29
C ASP A 335 13.10 16.26 -10.23
N GLY A 336 14.29 16.09 -9.67
CA GLY A 336 15.50 15.73 -10.42
C GLY A 336 15.88 16.74 -11.50
N ASP A 337 16.64 16.28 -12.49
CA ASP A 337 17.01 17.05 -13.68
C ASP A 337 16.04 16.73 -14.83
N GLU A 338 15.27 17.73 -15.28
CA GLU A 338 14.23 17.54 -16.32
C GLU A 338 14.81 16.99 -17.63
N GLU A 339 15.97 17.48 -18.08
CA GLU A 339 16.60 17.01 -19.31
C GLU A 339 17.10 15.57 -19.19
N GLY A 340 17.68 15.21 -18.05
CA GLY A 340 18.06 13.84 -17.71
C GLY A 340 16.86 12.90 -17.69
N ILE A 341 15.77 13.30 -17.03
CA ILE A 341 14.53 12.51 -16.96
C ILE A 341 13.93 12.31 -18.36
N ALA A 342 13.85 13.37 -19.17
CA ALA A 342 13.32 13.27 -20.54
C ALA A 342 14.13 12.28 -21.39
N ARG A 343 15.47 12.31 -21.27
CA ARG A 343 16.37 11.39 -21.97
C ARG A 343 16.19 9.95 -21.51
N GLU A 344 16.05 9.73 -20.20
CA GLU A 344 15.83 8.42 -19.61
C GLU A 344 14.43 7.85 -19.95
N MET A 345 13.44 8.71 -20.21
CA MET A 345 12.08 8.32 -20.58
C MET A 345 11.84 8.11 -22.08
N ALA A 346 12.76 8.58 -22.94
CA ALA A 346 12.60 8.62 -24.39
C ALA A 346 12.34 7.25 -25.03
N ASN A 347 12.98 6.20 -24.50
CA ASN A 347 12.90 4.83 -25.05
C ASN A 347 11.90 3.93 -24.31
N LEU A 348 11.18 4.45 -23.31
CA LEU A 348 10.24 3.67 -22.51
C LEU A 348 8.91 3.46 -23.24
N SER A 349 8.12 2.47 -22.83
CA SER A 349 6.76 2.31 -23.36
C SER A 349 5.84 3.38 -22.78
N THR A 350 4.70 3.62 -23.41
CA THR A 350 3.61 4.45 -22.86
C THR A 350 3.19 3.96 -21.49
N MET A 351 3.00 2.64 -21.33
CA MET A 351 2.71 1.98 -20.07
C MET A 351 3.76 2.29 -18.98
N GLN A 352 5.06 2.13 -19.27
CA GLN A 352 6.12 2.41 -18.29
C GLN A 352 6.17 3.90 -17.92
N ARG A 353 6.00 4.80 -18.91
CA ARG A 353 5.93 6.24 -18.64
C ARG A 353 4.75 6.61 -17.75
N ALA A 354 3.59 5.96 -17.95
CA ALA A 354 2.40 6.19 -17.15
C ALA A 354 2.61 5.80 -15.68
N ASP A 355 3.17 4.61 -15.39
CA ASP A 355 3.45 4.19 -14.01
C ASP A 355 4.50 5.10 -13.34
N LEU A 356 5.55 5.49 -14.06
CA LEU A 356 6.56 6.42 -13.54
C LEU A 356 5.96 7.80 -13.22
N ALA A 357 5.13 8.35 -14.11
CA ALA A 357 4.49 9.64 -13.92
C ALA A 357 3.52 9.62 -12.71
N ILE A 358 2.60 8.65 -12.68
CA ILE A 358 1.61 8.53 -11.60
C ILE A 358 2.29 8.21 -10.27
N THR A 359 3.30 7.35 -10.26
CA THR A 359 4.09 7.06 -9.04
C THR A 359 4.82 8.31 -8.55
N ARG A 360 5.36 9.14 -9.45
CA ARG A 360 6.00 10.41 -9.06
C ARG A 360 5.00 11.39 -8.42
N GLU A 361 3.82 11.55 -9.01
CA GLU A 361 2.78 12.42 -8.43
C GLU A 361 2.25 11.90 -7.08
N TRP A 362 2.17 10.57 -6.93
CA TRP A 362 1.85 9.95 -5.66
C TRP A 362 2.92 10.23 -4.60
N LEU A 363 4.20 10.07 -4.92
CA LEU A 363 5.31 10.39 -4.01
C LEU A 363 5.29 11.87 -3.58
N ARG A 364 5.01 12.80 -4.51
CA ARG A 364 4.86 14.23 -4.18
C ARG A 364 3.70 14.45 -3.19
N THR A 365 2.58 13.75 -3.40
CA THR A 365 1.43 13.78 -2.50
C THR A 365 1.80 13.30 -1.10
N LEU A 366 2.55 12.21 -0.97
CA LEU A 366 3.00 11.69 0.33
C LEU A 366 3.91 12.69 1.06
N ILE A 367 4.89 13.28 0.36
CA ILE A 367 5.79 14.31 0.91
C ILE A 367 4.97 15.49 1.43
N TRP A 368 4.04 15.99 0.61
CA TRP A 368 3.18 17.09 0.99
C TRP A 368 2.30 16.76 2.21
N ARG A 369 1.71 15.57 2.27
CA ARG A 369 0.91 15.12 3.43
C ARG A 369 1.73 15.07 4.72
N MET A 370 3.02 14.71 4.64
CA MET A 370 3.92 14.77 5.80
C MET A 370 4.19 16.22 6.24
N ALA A 371 4.38 17.14 5.30
CA ALA A 371 4.50 18.57 5.61
C ALA A 371 3.23 19.12 6.28
N MET A 372 2.05 18.73 5.76
CA MET A 372 0.75 19.08 6.34
C MET A 372 0.61 18.53 7.77
N GLY A 373 0.96 17.27 8.00
CA GLY A 373 0.88 16.62 9.32
C GLY A 373 1.80 17.23 10.38
N LYS A 374 2.76 18.07 9.96
CA LYS A 374 3.65 18.85 10.84
C LYS A 374 3.34 20.35 10.84
N SER A 375 2.25 20.77 10.20
CA SER A 375 1.86 22.18 10.08
C SER A 375 2.94 23.07 9.46
N LEU A 376 3.71 22.54 8.50
CA LEU A 376 4.79 23.26 7.81
C LEU A 376 4.32 24.05 6.59
N LEU A 377 3.03 23.95 6.24
CA LEU A 377 2.48 24.53 5.03
C LEU A 377 2.00 25.96 5.24
N SER A 378 2.08 26.77 4.17
CA SER A 378 1.58 28.14 4.15
C SER A 378 0.95 28.50 2.81
N SER A 379 -0.17 29.21 2.81
CA SER A 379 -0.79 29.75 1.59
C SER A 379 0.08 30.80 0.89
N LYS A 380 1.04 31.40 1.62
CA LYS A 380 1.96 32.44 1.11
C LYS A 380 3.39 31.93 0.89
N SER A 381 3.61 30.61 0.96
CA SER A 381 4.93 30.03 0.72
C SER A 381 5.39 30.35 -0.71
N SER A 382 6.61 30.86 -0.86
CA SER A 382 7.27 31.00 -2.16
C SER A 382 7.73 29.66 -2.74
N LYS A 383 7.80 28.62 -1.90
CA LYS A 383 8.17 27.26 -2.29
C LYS A 383 6.93 26.42 -2.50
N GLU A 384 6.85 25.79 -3.67
CA GLU A 384 5.67 25.08 -4.13
C GLU A 384 5.30 23.89 -3.23
N CYS A 385 6.27 23.08 -2.82
CA CYS A 385 6.09 21.90 -1.98
C CYS A 385 5.63 22.21 -0.54
N LEU A 386 5.74 23.46 -0.10
CA LEU A 386 5.29 23.94 1.21
C LEU A 386 4.01 24.80 1.11
N SER A 387 3.38 24.83 -0.06
CA SER A 387 2.15 25.56 -0.29
C SER A 387 0.93 24.70 0.08
N LEU A 388 -0.06 25.31 0.74
CA LEU A 388 -1.36 24.66 0.98
C LEU A 388 -2.11 24.34 -0.34
N LEU A 389 -1.79 25.05 -1.42
CA LEU A 389 -2.42 24.88 -2.74
C LEU A 389 -1.68 23.90 -3.65
N PHE A 390 -0.68 23.17 -3.13
CA PHE A 390 0.07 22.20 -3.93
C PHE A 390 -0.83 21.12 -4.57
N PRO A 391 -1.77 20.47 -3.86
CA PRO A 391 -2.64 19.46 -4.50
C PRO A 391 -3.51 20.01 -5.63
N VAL A 392 -3.87 21.30 -5.59
CA VAL A 392 -4.63 21.95 -6.67
C VAL A 392 -3.80 22.12 -7.94
N ARG A 393 -2.49 22.39 -7.82
CA ARG A 393 -1.59 22.40 -8.99
C ARG A 393 -1.31 20.98 -9.48
N LEU A 394 -1.18 20.04 -8.55
CA LEU A 394 -1.06 18.62 -8.85
C LEU A 394 -2.23 18.12 -9.71
N SER A 395 -3.47 18.55 -9.43
CA SER A 395 -4.63 18.16 -10.25
C SER A 395 -4.52 18.65 -11.69
N GLN A 396 -4.01 19.86 -11.92
CA GLN A 396 -3.79 20.39 -13.26
C GLN A 396 -2.75 19.57 -14.04
N ASN A 397 -1.62 19.27 -13.38
CA ASN A 397 -0.56 18.46 -13.97
C ASN A 397 -1.04 17.03 -14.26
N LEU A 398 -1.75 16.42 -13.31
CA LEU A 398 -2.28 15.06 -13.48
C LEU A 398 -3.31 14.99 -14.60
N ARG A 399 -4.20 15.99 -14.72
CA ARG A 399 -5.13 16.09 -15.86
C ARG A 399 -4.37 16.11 -17.18
N GLN A 400 -3.35 16.96 -17.32
CA GLN A 400 -2.55 17.04 -18.55
C GLN A 400 -1.87 15.72 -18.88
N GLN A 401 -1.25 15.07 -17.88
CA GLN A 401 -0.60 13.78 -18.03
C GLN A 401 -1.60 12.69 -18.45
N VAL A 402 -2.71 12.53 -17.74
CA VAL A 402 -3.73 11.51 -18.03
C VAL A 402 -4.40 11.74 -19.39
N THR A 403 -4.60 12.99 -19.81
CA THR A 403 -5.15 13.30 -21.15
C THR A 403 -4.22 12.86 -22.28
N SER A 404 -2.91 12.76 -22.01
CA SER A 404 -1.90 12.31 -22.97
C SER A 404 -1.66 10.79 -22.97
N MET A 405 -2.29 10.05 -22.05
CA MET A 405 -2.11 8.61 -21.87
C MET A 405 -3.39 7.85 -22.22
N SER A 406 -3.29 6.64 -22.76
CA SER A 406 -4.49 5.81 -22.92
C SER A 406 -4.89 5.20 -21.57
N ARG A 407 -6.19 4.93 -21.38
CA ARG A 407 -6.67 4.22 -20.18
C ARG A 407 -6.01 2.85 -20.05
N HIS A 408 -5.80 2.17 -21.18
CA HIS A 408 -5.15 0.86 -21.24
C HIS A 408 -3.71 0.88 -20.69
N ASP A 409 -2.93 1.91 -21.04
CA ASP A 409 -1.55 2.10 -20.54
C ASP A 409 -1.47 2.23 -19.01
N ILE A 410 -2.58 2.62 -18.37
CA ILE A 410 -2.70 2.80 -16.92
C ILE A 410 -3.30 1.54 -16.28
N GLU A 411 -4.41 1.00 -16.81
CA GLU A 411 -5.12 -0.15 -16.25
C GLU A 411 -4.28 -1.43 -16.13
N VAL A 412 -3.33 -1.64 -17.05
CA VAL A 412 -2.43 -2.80 -17.06
C VAL A 412 -1.55 -2.93 -15.80
N HIS A 413 -1.37 -1.85 -15.03
CA HIS A 413 -0.66 -1.88 -13.74
C HIS A 413 -1.52 -2.38 -12.56
N GLY A 414 -2.80 -2.67 -12.83
CA GLY A 414 -3.74 -3.24 -11.88
C GLY A 414 -4.10 -2.32 -10.71
N SER A 415 -4.47 -2.92 -9.59
CA SER A 415 -4.98 -2.20 -8.40
C SER A 415 -3.97 -1.22 -7.79
N SER A 416 -2.67 -1.42 -8.00
CA SER A 416 -1.62 -0.58 -7.42
C SER A 416 -1.65 0.87 -7.92
N ILE A 417 -1.89 1.09 -9.21
CA ILE A 417 -1.94 2.44 -9.79
C ILE A 417 -3.26 3.13 -9.45
N VAL A 418 -4.34 2.37 -9.41
CA VAL A 418 -5.67 2.87 -9.01
C VAL A 418 -5.65 3.34 -7.56
N GLN A 419 -4.92 2.63 -6.69
CA GLN A 419 -4.68 3.06 -5.31
C GLN A 419 -3.93 4.39 -5.24
N LYS A 420 -2.86 4.56 -6.02
CA LYS A 420 -2.09 5.81 -6.09
C LYS A 420 -2.98 6.97 -6.56
N LEU A 421 -3.76 6.75 -7.63
CA LEU A 421 -4.69 7.74 -8.18
C LEU A 421 -5.80 8.11 -7.19
N PHE A 422 -6.34 7.13 -6.47
CA PHE A 422 -7.30 7.36 -5.39
C PHE A 422 -6.69 8.29 -4.32
N GLU A 423 -5.48 8.00 -3.82
CA GLU A 423 -4.85 8.82 -2.77
C GLU A 423 -4.57 10.27 -3.23
N ILE A 424 -4.17 10.44 -4.49
CA ILE A 424 -3.99 11.78 -5.08
C ILE A 424 -5.34 12.52 -5.13
N THR A 425 -6.38 11.87 -5.66
CA THR A 425 -7.73 12.44 -5.84
C THR A 425 -8.40 12.76 -4.50
N ASP A 426 -8.22 11.88 -3.51
CA ASP A 426 -8.68 12.05 -2.13
C ASP A 426 -8.00 13.26 -1.47
N THR A 427 -6.70 13.45 -1.72
CA THR A 427 -5.96 14.61 -1.19
C THR A 427 -6.37 15.92 -1.86
N ILE A 428 -6.62 15.91 -3.18
CA ILE A 428 -7.10 17.09 -3.92
C ILE A 428 -8.44 17.56 -3.36
N SER A 429 -9.41 16.64 -3.24
CA SER A 429 -10.75 16.95 -2.71
C SER A 429 -10.71 17.50 -1.29
N ASP A 430 -9.85 16.95 -0.43
CA ASP A 430 -9.60 17.46 0.92
C ASP A 430 -9.19 18.93 0.91
N VAL A 431 -8.26 19.32 0.04
CA VAL A 431 -7.82 20.73 -0.08
C VAL A 431 -8.95 21.60 -0.61
N LEU A 432 -9.73 21.15 -1.59
CA LEU A 432 -10.85 21.94 -2.13
C LEU A 432 -11.93 22.21 -1.08
N ILE A 433 -12.21 21.23 -0.21
CA ILE A 433 -13.20 21.36 0.86
C ILE A 433 -12.72 22.32 1.96
N HIS A 434 -11.42 22.33 2.25
CA HIS A 434 -10.87 23.04 3.41
C HIS A 434 -10.14 24.36 3.09
N VAL A 435 -9.78 24.59 1.83
CA VAL A 435 -9.03 25.77 1.39
C VAL A 435 -9.79 26.48 0.27
N PRO A 436 -10.73 27.39 0.60
CA PRO A 436 -11.52 28.10 -0.40
C PRO A 436 -10.62 28.99 -1.27
N ALA A 437 -11.00 29.14 -2.54
CA ALA A 437 -10.33 30.07 -3.45
C ALA A 437 -10.78 31.52 -3.18
N VAL A 438 -10.02 32.49 -3.69
CA VAL A 438 -10.34 33.91 -3.48
C VAL A 438 -11.56 34.32 -4.31
N THR A 439 -11.74 33.71 -5.48
CA THR A 439 -12.84 34.01 -6.40
C THR A 439 -13.66 32.76 -6.74
N LEU A 440 -14.91 32.98 -7.13
CA LEU A 440 -15.79 31.92 -7.62
C LEU A 440 -15.27 31.32 -8.94
N GLU A 441 -14.66 32.13 -9.80
CA GLU A 441 -14.04 31.67 -11.04
C GLU A 441 -12.87 30.71 -10.78
N GLU A 442 -11.99 31.07 -9.83
CA GLU A 442 -10.89 30.20 -9.42
C GLU A 442 -11.43 28.92 -8.78
N THR A 443 -12.46 29.03 -7.94
CA THR A 443 -13.14 27.85 -7.35
C THR A 443 -13.68 26.94 -8.45
N SER A 444 -14.27 27.51 -9.50
CA SER A 444 -14.80 26.76 -10.65
C SER A 444 -13.74 26.00 -11.42
N LEU A 445 -12.60 26.63 -11.70
CA LEU A 445 -11.49 25.96 -12.40
C LEU A 445 -10.94 24.80 -11.58
N ARG A 446 -10.74 25.01 -10.28
CA ARG A 446 -10.22 23.97 -9.37
C ARG A 446 -11.18 22.78 -9.24
N ILE A 447 -12.48 23.04 -9.17
CA ILE A 447 -13.51 22.00 -9.12
C ILE A 447 -13.57 21.25 -10.44
N ASP A 448 -13.48 21.92 -11.59
CA ASP A 448 -13.46 21.26 -12.90
C ASP A 448 -12.28 20.29 -13.01
N ASP A 449 -11.06 20.73 -12.62
CA ASP A 449 -9.85 19.88 -12.52
C ASP A 449 -10.05 18.64 -11.67
N PHE A 450 -10.66 18.79 -10.51
CA PHE A 450 -10.98 17.67 -9.65
C PHE A 450 -12.02 16.73 -10.29
N LEU A 451 -13.09 17.26 -10.87
CA LEU A 451 -14.16 16.44 -11.45
C LEU A 451 -13.66 15.58 -12.62
N PHE A 452 -12.74 16.10 -13.43
CA PHE A 452 -12.11 15.31 -14.48
C PHE A 452 -11.33 14.12 -13.94
N ILE A 453 -10.48 14.35 -12.93
CA ILE A 453 -9.69 13.28 -12.31
C ILE A 453 -10.61 12.29 -11.61
N LEU A 454 -11.63 12.79 -10.92
CA LEU A 454 -12.62 11.96 -10.26
C LEU A 454 -13.35 11.05 -11.26
N ASP A 455 -13.86 11.61 -12.36
CA ASP A 455 -14.49 10.83 -13.43
C ASP A 455 -13.53 9.77 -13.98
N PHE A 456 -12.28 10.15 -14.23
CA PHE A 456 -11.25 9.22 -14.67
C PHE A 456 -11.02 8.07 -13.67
N VAL A 457 -10.84 8.36 -12.38
CA VAL A 457 -10.61 7.33 -11.34
C VAL A 457 -11.83 6.43 -11.16
N LEU A 458 -13.04 6.95 -11.29
CA LEU A 458 -14.28 6.18 -11.14
C LEU A 458 -14.51 5.21 -12.30
N GLN A 459 -13.85 5.39 -13.44
CA GLN A 459 -13.92 4.48 -14.59
C GLN A 459 -13.19 3.15 -14.33
N PHE A 460 -12.30 3.08 -13.33
CA PHE A 460 -11.52 1.87 -13.06
C PHE A 460 -12.35 0.84 -12.28
N PRO A 461 -12.52 -0.39 -12.79
CA PRO A 461 -13.29 -1.43 -12.11
C PRO A 461 -12.57 -1.97 -10.87
N THR A 462 -11.25 -1.87 -10.81
CA THR A 462 -10.43 -2.28 -9.66
C THR A 462 -10.48 -1.29 -8.49
N LEU A 463 -11.18 -0.16 -8.63
CA LEU A 463 -11.48 0.73 -7.51
C LEU A 463 -12.60 0.11 -6.68
N ASP A 464 -12.27 -0.38 -5.49
CA ASP A 464 -13.21 -1.01 -4.58
C ASP A 464 -14.32 -0.06 -4.11
N ALA A 465 -15.41 -0.67 -3.62
CA ALA A 465 -16.60 0.04 -3.19
C ALA A 465 -16.34 1.04 -2.05
N THR A 466 -15.41 0.74 -1.14
CA THR A 466 -15.09 1.60 0.00
C THR A 466 -14.41 2.89 -0.49
N ARG A 467 -13.37 2.77 -1.33
CA ARG A 467 -12.66 3.93 -1.90
C ARG A 467 -13.54 4.74 -2.85
N ARG A 468 -14.37 4.06 -3.66
CA ARG A 468 -15.39 4.70 -4.48
C ARG A 468 -16.37 5.53 -3.63
N GLY A 469 -16.88 4.95 -2.54
CA GLY A 469 -17.79 5.63 -1.62
C GLY A 469 -17.18 6.90 -1.00
N ILE A 470 -15.91 6.85 -0.60
CA ILE A 470 -15.20 8.01 -0.02
C ILE A 470 -15.15 9.18 -1.00
N LEU A 471 -14.77 8.93 -2.26
CA LEU A 471 -14.69 10.00 -3.26
C LEU A 471 -16.06 10.60 -3.57
N LEU A 472 -17.11 9.77 -3.61
CA LEU A 472 -18.48 10.22 -3.84
C LEU A 472 -19.03 11.06 -2.68
N GLU A 473 -18.76 10.68 -1.43
CA GLU A 473 -19.13 11.49 -0.26
C GLU A 473 -18.44 12.87 -0.30
N LYS A 474 -17.17 12.92 -0.72
CA LYS A 474 -16.45 14.19 -0.90
C LYS A 474 -17.03 15.03 -2.03
N LEU A 475 -17.47 14.41 -3.12
CA LEU A 475 -18.18 15.10 -4.20
C LEU A 475 -19.50 15.71 -3.71
N GLU A 476 -20.32 14.96 -2.97
CA GLU A 476 -21.57 15.47 -2.38
C GLU A 476 -21.30 16.66 -1.45
N ARG A 477 -20.23 16.59 -0.66
CA ARG A 477 -19.82 17.70 0.21
C ARG A 477 -19.41 18.93 -0.60
N LEU A 478 -18.64 18.77 -1.67
CA LEU A 478 -18.28 19.89 -2.56
C LEU A 478 -19.52 20.52 -3.24
N GLN A 479 -20.48 19.70 -3.66
CA GLN A 479 -21.76 20.16 -4.21
C GLN A 479 -22.55 20.99 -3.19
N SER A 480 -22.54 20.59 -1.92
CA SER A 480 -23.22 21.33 -0.85
C SER A 480 -22.58 22.70 -0.57
N LEU A 481 -21.26 22.81 -0.73
CA LEU A 481 -20.51 24.05 -0.49
C LEU A 481 -20.57 25.01 -1.68
N PHE A 482 -20.57 24.48 -2.91
CA PHE A 482 -20.50 25.26 -4.15
C PHE A 482 -21.54 24.81 -5.18
N PRO A 483 -22.85 24.90 -4.87
CA PRO A 483 -23.91 24.33 -5.72
C PRO A 483 -23.95 24.94 -7.13
N GLU A 484 -23.72 26.25 -7.25
CA GLU A 484 -23.73 26.96 -8.54
C GLU A 484 -22.55 26.57 -9.45
N VAL A 485 -21.42 26.20 -8.86
CA VAL A 485 -20.19 25.86 -9.57
C VAL A 485 -20.25 24.43 -10.08
N VAL A 486 -20.64 23.48 -9.23
CA VAL A 486 -20.71 22.06 -9.61
C VAL A 486 -21.85 21.79 -10.60
N SER A 487 -22.95 22.56 -10.52
CA SER A 487 -24.06 22.46 -11.48
C SER A 487 -23.68 22.91 -12.91
N ASN A 488 -22.69 23.81 -13.03
CA ASN A 488 -22.20 24.33 -14.30
C ASN A 488 -20.98 23.57 -14.82
N ALA A 489 -20.28 22.83 -13.95
CA ALA A 489 -19.14 22.00 -14.32
C ALA A 489 -19.61 20.69 -14.97
N SER A 490 -18.78 20.13 -15.86
CA SER A 490 -19.07 18.86 -16.53
C SER A 490 -19.13 17.74 -15.50
N SER A 491 -20.34 17.31 -15.11
CA SER A 491 -20.53 16.28 -14.08
C SER A 491 -20.15 14.88 -14.58
N PRO A 492 -19.62 14.00 -13.70
CA PRO A 492 -19.23 12.64 -14.05
C PRO A 492 -20.43 11.77 -14.45
N ASN A 493 -20.24 10.85 -15.40
CA ASN A 493 -21.25 9.85 -15.75
C ASN A 493 -21.17 8.68 -14.75
N LEU A 494 -22.01 8.71 -13.72
CA LEU A 494 -22.09 7.62 -12.74
C LEU A 494 -23.22 6.64 -13.11
N PRO A 495 -22.97 5.31 -13.10
CA PRO A 495 -24.04 4.32 -13.04
C PRO A 495 -24.85 4.54 -11.76
N ILE A 496 -26.16 4.74 -11.91
CA ILE A 496 -27.08 4.89 -10.78
C ILE A 496 -27.37 3.50 -10.22
N GLU A 497 -26.51 3.03 -9.30
CA GLU A 497 -26.86 2.08 -8.25
C GLU A 497 -25.66 1.90 -7.30
N LEU A 498 -25.97 1.73 -6.01
CA LEU A 498 -25.15 1.21 -4.91
C LEU A 498 -24.94 2.16 -3.72
N GLN A 499 -25.74 1.89 -2.68
CA GLN A 499 -25.58 2.35 -1.31
C GLN A 499 -24.34 1.70 -0.68
N SER A 500 -23.55 2.48 0.06
CA SER A 500 -22.40 2.03 0.84
C SER A 500 -22.79 0.95 1.85
N PRO A 501 -22.07 -0.19 1.96
CA PRO A 501 -22.18 -1.06 3.11
C PRO A 501 -21.50 -0.43 4.32
N THR A 502 -22.26 -0.21 5.39
CA THR A 502 -21.83 0.44 6.65
C THR A 502 -20.97 -0.45 7.57
N THR A 503 -20.33 -1.51 7.05
CA THR A 503 -19.66 -2.54 7.87
C THR A 503 -18.29 -2.98 7.36
N ASP A 504 -17.50 -2.06 6.80
CA ASP A 504 -16.07 -2.29 6.52
C ASP A 504 -15.19 -1.84 7.73
N PRO A 505 -14.36 -2.74 8.32
CA PRO A 505 -13.40 -2.40 9.37
C PRO A 505 -12.43 -1.24 9.03
N TRP A 506 -12.24 -0.92 7.74
CA TRP A 506 -11.30 0.09 7.26
C TRP A 506 -11.89 1.50 7.07
N TYR A 507 -13.19 1.71 7.31
CA TYR A 507 -13.82 3.04 7.27
C TYR A 507 -13.10 4.08 8.14
N GLN A 508 -12.45 3.67 9.24
CA GLN A 508 -11.69 4.57 10.12
C GLN A 508 -10.21 4.75 9.73
N VAL A 509 -9.69 3.92 8.84
CA VAL A 509 -8.28 3.96 8.41
C VAL A 509 -8.11 4.79 7.14
N ALA A 510 -9.12 4.77 6.26
CA ALA A 510 -9.18 5.63 5.09
C ALA A 510 -9.53 7.10 5.41
N GLN A 511 -9.84 7.42 6.67
CA GLN A 511 -9.98 8.81 7.10
C GLN A 511 -8.61 9.50 7.09
N SER A 512 -8.40 10.33 6.06
CA SER A 512 -7.43 11.41 6.06
C SER A 512 -7.56 12.22 7.36
N LYS A 513 -6.50 12.27 8.17
CA LYS A 513 -6.46 13.11 9.37
C LYS A 513 -6.23 14.57 8.98
N ILE A 514 -7.19 15.18 8.31
CA ILE A 514 -7.47 16.60 8.51
C ILE A 514 -8.29 16.66 9.78
N GLY A 515 -7.60 16.85 10.91
CA GLY A 515 -8.27 17.00 12.19
C GLY A 515 -9.21 18.20 12.18
N PRO A 516 -10.35 18.17 12.89
CA PRO A 516 -11.20 19.35 13.09
C PRO A 516 -10.54 20.47 13.92
N ASP A 517 -9.33 20.25 14.44
CA ASP A 517 -8.66 21.12 15.42
C ASP A 517 -7.31 21.67 14.87
N ALA A 518 -7.23 22.02 13.59
CA ALA A 518 -6.24 23.00 13.15
C ALA A 518 -6.79 24.37 13.53
N GLU A 519 -6.50 24.83 14.75
CA GLU A 519 -6.56 26.27 15.05
C GLU A 519 -5.54 26.94 14.13
N VAL A 520 -6.01 27.35 12.96
CA VAL A 520 -5.30 28.27 12.07
C VAL A 520 -5.22 29.58 12.84
N ASP A 521 -4.01 30.00 13.17
CA ASP A 521 -3.75 31.30 13.79
C ASP A 521 -4.42 32.41 12.94
N PRO A 522 -5.40 33.14 13.49
CA PRO A 522 -6.16 34.14 12.74
C PRO A 522 -5.32 35.34 12.28
N ALA A 523 -4.04 35.42 12.67
CA ALA A 523 -3.12 36.46 12.20
C ALA A 523 -2.85 36.43 10.68
N GLY A 524 -3.20 35.35 9.97
CA GLY A 524 -2.99 35.22 8.52
C GLY A 524 -4.16 35.60 7.59
N LEU A 525 -5.37 35.82 8.13
CA LEU A 525 -6.63 35.82 7.36
C LEU A 525 -7.40 37.16 7.40
N GLN A 526 -6.73 38.29 7.63
CA GLN A 526 -7.41 39.58 7.89
C GLN A 526 -8.21 40.21 6.71
N ASP A 527 -8.34 39.56 5.55
CA ASP A 527 -9.08 40.11 4.40
C ASP A 527 -10.15 39.17 3.80
N LEU A 528 -10.57 38.10 4.49
CA LEU A 528 -11.67 37.25 4.00
C LEU A 528 -12.93 37.44 4.86
N ALA A 529 -14.01 37.90 4.20
CA ALA A 529 -15.30 38.12 4.81
C ALA A 529 -15.88 36.82 5.40
N PRO A 530 -16.47 36.85 6.61
CA PRO A 530 -17.03 35.66 7.23
C PRO A 530 -18.32 35.21 6.52
N LEU A 531 -18.38 33.93 6.13
CA LEU A 531 -19.62 33.28 5.69
C LEU A 531 -20.60 33.08 6.86
N PRO A 532 -21.93 33.20 6.63
CA PRO A 532 -22.92 33.04 7.68
C PRO A 532 -23.07 31.58 8.12
N TYR A 533 -23.12 31.39 9.43
CA TYR A 533 -23.39 30.12 10.10
C TYR A 533 -24.82 29.65 9.78
N MET A 534 -24.98 28.55 9.04
CA MET A 534 -26.27 27.84 8.94
C MET A 534 -26.14 26.45 9.58
N GLY A 535 -26.94 26.25 10.63
CA GLY A 535 -27.05 24.99 11.36
C GLY A 535 -27.94 23.96 10.67
N HIS A 536 -27.69 22.69 11.01
CA HIS A 536 -28.50 21.49 10.85
C HIS A 536 -29.33 21.33 9.56
N SER A 537 -28.83 20.48 8.66
CA SER A 537 -29.52 19.95 7.47
C SER A 537 -30.89 19.34 7.81
N GLN A 538 -31.92 19.78 7.08
CA GLN A 538 -33.17 19.04 6.88
C GLN A 538 -33.13 18.34 5.52
N HIS A 539 -33.52 17.05 5.48
CA HIS A 539 -33.66 16.26 4.27
C HIS A 539 -34.67 16.88 3.29
N HIS A 540 -34.28 17.06 2.03
CA HIS A 540 -35.19 17.40 0.93
C HIS A 540 -35.35 16.22 -0.05
N PRO A 541 -36.59 15.83 -0.41
CA PRO A 541 -36.85 14.78 -1.39
C PRO A 541 -37.16 15.39 -2.77
N ASN A 542 -36.24 15.28 -3.74
CA ASN A 542 -36.57 15.50 -5.16
C ASN A 542 -35.53 14.92 -6.14
N ALA A 543 -35.22 13.63 -5.98
CA ALA A 543 -34.24 12.91 -6.79
C ALA A 543 -34.69 12.63 -8.25
N HIS A 544 -35.97 12.76 -8.59
CA HIS A 544 -36.50 12.29 -9.88
C HIS A 544 -36.52 13.33 -11.00
N GLN A 545 -36.44 14.63 -10.69
CA GLN A 545 -36.56 15.69 -11.71
C GLN A 545 -35.23 16.09 -12.34
N HIS A 546 -34.12 15.75 -11.70
CA HIS A 546 -32.78 16.03 -12.21
C HIS A 546 -32.35 15.05 -13.33
N ALA A 547 -33.03 13.90 -13.49
CA ALA A 547 -32.68 12.77 -14.37
C ALA A 547 -32.70 13.04 -15.90
N ALA A 548 -33.13 14.21 -16.37
CA ALA A 548 -33.34 14.47 -17.80
C ALA A 548 -32.17 15.17 -18.52
N THR A 549 -31.17 15.69 -17.80
CA THR A 549 -30.15 16.63 -18.35
C THR A 549 -28.77 15.98 -18.63
N TRP A 550 -28.63 14.65 -18.50
CA TRP A 550 -27.34 13.93 -18.33
C TRP A 550 -26.62 13.41 -19.60
N ASN A 551 -27.12 13.60 -20.82
CA ASN A 551 -26.78 12.68 -21.94
C ASN A 551 -25.79 13.16 -23.04
N HIS A 552 -24.95 14.19 -22.85
CA HIS A 552 -24.23 14.80 -23.99
C HIS A 552 -22.73 14.42 -24.18
N ILE A 553 -21.99 14.03 -23.12
CA ILE A 553 -20.52 13.85 -23.20
C ILE A 553 -20.10 12.40 -23.51
N SER A 554 -20.81 11.40 -22.99
CA SER A 554 -20.59 9.98 -23.32
C SER A 554 -20.74 9.72 -24.84
N ARG A 555 -21.59 10.51 -25.51
CA ARG A 555 -21.75 10.52 -26.98
C ARG A 555 -20.55 11.10 -27.75
N ARG A 556 -19.75 11.99 -27.15
CA ARG A 556 -18.58 12.60 -27.82
C ARG A 556 -17.33 11.72 -27.68
N LEU A 557 -17.15 11.05 -26.54
CA LEU A 557 -16.01 10.16 -26.31
C LEU A 557 -16.19 8.79 -27.01
N SER A 558 -17.42 8.29 -27.11
CA SER A 558 -17.73 7.09 -27.92
C SER A 558 -17.66 7.31 -29.44
N MET A 559 -17.62 8.56 -29.89
CA MET A 559 -17.58 8.94 -31.32
C MET A 559 -16.27 9.61 -31.77
N ALA A 560 -15.28 9.73 -30.88
CA ALA A 560 -14.00 10.33 -31.22
C ALA A 560 -13.13 9.35 -32.05
N GLN A 561 -13.03 9.61 -33.36
CA GLN A 561 -12.01 8.99 -34.21
C GLN A 561 -10.71 9.80 -34.06
N PHE A 562 -9.66 9.16 -33.55
CA PHE A 562 -8.33 9.76 -33.46
C PHE A 562 -7.59 9.61 -34.80
N PRO A 563 -7.01 10.68 -35.37
CA PRO A 563 -6.19 10.57 -36.56
C PRO A 563 -4.86 9.88 -36.22
N VAL A 564 -4.52 8.85 -36.99
CA VAL A 564 -3.22 8.17 -36.93
C VAL A 564 -2.17 9.13 -37.50
N SER A 565 -1.10 9.39 -36.76
CA SER A 565 0.13 10.02 -37.26
C SER A 565 1.33 9.29 -36.69
#